data_AF-A0A4U9HXH4-F1
#
_entry.id   AF-A0A4U9HXH4-F1
#
_cell.length_a   1.000
_cell.length_b   1.000
_cell.length_c   1.000
_cell.angle_alpha   90.00
_cell.angle_beta   90.00
_cell.angle_gamma   90.00
#
_symmetry.space_group_name_H-M   'P 1'
#
loop_
_entity.id
_entity.type
_entity.pdbx_description
1 polymer ?
#
loop_
_entity_poly.entity_id
_entity_poly.type
_entity_poly.pdbx_seq_one_letter_code
_entity_poly.pdbx_strand_id
1 'polypeptide(L)'
;MLNVLFGRGKTVGDPLTGHEKVRMVSLTGSIATGEHIIGHTASSIKRTHMELGGKAPVIVFDDADLDAVVEGVRTFGFYNAGQDCTPPVVSTRKRAFIRRWWRNWVPRSPA
;
A
#
# COMPACT_ATOMS: atom_id res chain seq x y z
N MET A 1 1.78 -12.93 27.04
CA MET A 1 1.07 -14.09 26.45
C MET A 1 0.74 -13.76 25.00
N LEU A 2 0.85 -14.73 24.09
CA LEU A 2 0.56 -14.60 22.65
C LEU A 2 -0.31 -15.79 22.22
N ASN A 3 -1.33 -15.53 21.41
CA ASN A 3 -2.15 -16.55 20.77
C ASN A 3 -2.10 -16.35 19.25
N VAL A 4 -2.00 -17.43 18.48
CA VAL A 4 -1.99 -17.41 17.01
C VAL A 4 -3.13 -18.29 16.51
N LEU A 5 -3.94 -17.75 15.58
CA LEU A 5 -5.09 -18.43 14.99
C LEU A 5 -4.94 -18.42 13.47
N PHE A 6 -5.48 -19.45 12.81
CA PHE A 6 -5.53 -19.55 11.36
C PHE A 6 -6.96 -19.72 10.88
N GLY A 7 -7.31 -19.06 9.77
CA GLY A 7 -8.60 -19.23 9.13
C GLY A 7 -8.94 -18.08 8.19
N ARG A 8 -10.16 -18.15 7.62
CA ARG A 8 -10.66 -17.13 6.69
C ARG A 8 -11.22 -15.95 7.48
N GLY A 9 -11.21 -14.76 6.86
CA GLY A 9 -11.77 -13.55 7.46
C GLY A 9 -13.20 -13.74 7.98
N LYS A 10 -14.09 -14.30 7.16
CA LYS A 10 -15.51 -14.53 7.56
C LYS A 10 -15.69 -15.50 8.73
N THR A 11 -14.86 -16.54 8.83
CA THR A 11 -15.09 -17.64 9.80
C THR A 11 -14.27 -17.48 11.07
N VAL A 12 -13.16 -16.76 11.04
CA VAL A 12 -12.27 -16.55 12.21
C VAL A 12 -12.09 -15.07 12.51
N GLY A 13 -11.90 -14.23 11.49
CA GLY A 13 -11.70 -12.79 11.64
C GLY A 13 -12.94 -12.07 12.19
N ASP A 14 -14.12 -12.29 11.61
CA ASP A 14 -15.36 -11.62 12.02
C ASP A 14 -15.74 -11.95 13.48
N PRO A 15 -15.73 -13.22 13.94
CA PRO A 15 -15.97 -13.53 15.35
C PRO A 15 -14.91 -12.93 16.27
N LEU A 16 -13.63 -12.95 15.89
CA LEU A 16 -12.54 -12.41 16.70
C LEU A 16 -12.65 -10.89 16.85
N THR A 17 -12.76 -10.18 15.74
CA THR A 17 -12.80 -8.70 15.71
C THR A 17 -14.07 -8.16 16.34
N GLY A 18 -15.20 -8.86 16.23
CA GLY A 18 -16.48 -8.49 16.84
C GLY A 18 -16.59 -8.83 18.33
N HIS A 19 -15.73 -9.68 18.87
CA HIS A 19 -15.86 -10.19 20.24
C HIS A 19 -15.85 -9.06 21.29
N GLU A 20 -16.75 -9.10 22.27
CA GLU A 20 -16.92 -8.02 23.27
C GLU A 20 -15.66 -7.73 24.10
N LYS A 21 -14.88 -8.78 24.40
CA LYS A 21 -13.63 -8.66 25.16
C LYS A 21 -12.47 -8.04 24.37
N VAL A 22 -12.55 -7.96 23.03
CA VAL A 22 -11.53 -7.29 22.21
C VAL A 22 -11.72 -5.79 22.29
N ARG A 23 -10.65 -5.07 22.66
CA ARG A 23 -10.68 -3.61 22.89
C ARG A 23 -10.02 -2.79 21.77
N MET A 24 -9.25 -3.45 20.91
CA MET A 24 -8.57 -2.82 19.78
C MET A 24 -8.39 -3.85 18.66
N VAL A 25 -8.55 -3.41 17.42
CA VAL A 25 -8.28 -4.20 16.22
C VAL A 25 -7.22 -3.47 15.39
N SER A 26 -6.15 -4.19 15.01
CA SER A 26 -5.10 -3.70 14.12
C SER A 26 -5.14 -4.51 12.83
N LEU A 27 -5.20 -3.84 11.69
CA LEU A 27 -5.27 -4.46 10.37
C LEU A 27 -4.24 -3.81 9.43
N THR A 28 -3.55 -4.66 8.68
CA THR A 28 -2.90 -4.29 7.42
C THR A 28 -3.57 -5.08 6.30
N GLY A 29 -4.10 -4.40 5.28
CA GLY A 29 -4.90 -5.06 4.26
C GLY A 29 -5.49 -4.10 3.23
N SER A 30 -6.61 -4.48 2.62
CA SER A 30 -7.31 -3.64 1.64
C SER A 30 -8.28 -2.66 2.28
N ILE A 31 -8.56 -1.54 1.59
CA ILE A 31 -9.60 -0.56 1.96
C ILE A 31 -10.93 -1.25 2.25
N ALA A 32 -11.40 -2.13 1.35
CA ALA A 32 -12.67 -2.84 1.51
C ALA A 32 -12.73 -3.69 2.80
N THR A 33 -11.61 -4.29 3.21
CA THR A 33 -11.53 -5.05 4.47
C THR A 33 -11.51 -4.09 5.68
N GLY A 34 -10.80 -2.98 5.58
CA GLY A 34 -10.77 -1.94 6.62
C GLY A 34 -12.15 -1.34 6.87
N GLU A 35 -12.88 -0.97 5.81
CA GLU A 35 -14.25 -0.47 5.88
C GLU A 35 -15.18 -1.49 6.56
N HIS A 36 -15.10 -2.77 6.16
CA HIS A 36 -15.84 -3.85 6.79
C HIS A 36 -15.55 -3.96 8.29
N ILE A 37 -14.27 -4.00 8.70
CA ILE A 37 -13.90 -4.13 10.11
C ILE A 37 -14.31 -2.90 10.93
N ILE A 38 -14.18 -1.68 10.39
CA ILE A 38 -14.62 -0.46 11.06
C ILE A 38 -16.14 -0.52 11.30
N GLY A 39 -16.93 -0.87 10.27
CA GLY A 39 -18.38 -1.04 10.41
C GLY A 39 -18.76 -2.14 11.39
N HIS A 40 -18.12 -3.30 11.30
CA HIS A 40 -18.38 -4.47 12.14
C HIS A 40 -18.06 -4.24 13.62
N THR A 41 -17.12 -3.34 13.93
CA THR A 41 -16.68 -3.06 15.31
C THR A 41 -17.33 -1.81 15.93
N ALA A 42 -18.08 -1.03 15.15
CA ALA A 42 -18.64 0.26 15.55
C ALA A 42 -19.59 0.17 16.76
N SER A 43 -20.42 -0.87 16.85
CA SER A 43 -21.40 -1.05 17.94
C SER A 43 -20.77 -1.14 19.34
N SER A 44 -19.49 -1.52 19.41
CA SER A 44 -18.74 -1.62 20.67
C SER A 44 -17.62 -0.58 20.78
N ILE A 45 -17.57 0.39 19.86
CA ILE A 45 -16.63 1.52 19.84
C ILE A 45 -15.18 1.06 20.06
N LYS A 46 -14.76 0.03 19.30
CA LYS A 46 -13.39 -0.48 19.42
C LYS A 46 -12.41 0.52 18.83
N ARG A 47 -11.22 0.60 19.43
CA ARG A 47 -10.09 1.30 18.80
C ARG A 47 -9.65 0.54 17.55
N THR A 48 -9.35 1.27 16.49
CA THR A 48 -8.90 0.71 15.22
C THR A 48 -7.56 1.32 14.82
N HIS A 49 -6.67 0.49 14.26
CA HIS A 49 -5.42 0.91 13.64
C HIS A 49 -5.32 0.23 12.27
N MET A 50 -5.22 1.03 11.20
CA MET A 50 -5.56 0.59 9.85
C MET A 50 -4.50 1.05 8.84
N GLU A 51 -3.82 0.09 8.23
CA GLU A 51 -2.89 0.30 7.12
C GLU A 51 -3.48 -0.31 5.85
N LEU A 52 -4.07 0.53 4.98
CA LEU A 52 -5.03 0.10 3.95
C LEU A 52 -4.52 0.21 2.50
N GLY A 53 -3.20 0.14 2.33
CA GLY A 53 -2.53 0.33 1.04
C GLY A 53 -2.20 1.79 0.73
N GLY A 54 -1.50 2.02 -0.38
CA GLY A 54 -1.00 3.34 -0.74
C GLY A 54 -0.73 3.50 -2.24
N LYS A 55 -0.57 4.76 -2.65
CA LYS A 55 -0.24 5.16 -4.01
C LYS A 55 0.86 6.22 -3.96
N ALA A 56 2.05 5.81 -3.53
CA ALA A 56 3.13 6.73 -3.19
C ALA A 56 3.59 7.54 -4.42
N PRO A 57 3.36 8.86 -4.46
CA PRO A 57 3.74 9.67 -5.62
C PRO A 57 5.25 9.91 -5.64
N VAL A 58 5.89 9.68 -6.78
CA VAL A 58 7.25 10.14 -7.05
C VAL A 58 7.18 11.42 -7.89
N ILE A 59 7.52 12.54 -7.27
CA ILE A 59 7.55 13.87 -7.90
C ILE A 59 8.98 14.16 -8.32
N VAL A 60 9.19 14.32 -9.63
CA VAL A 60 10.52 14.53 -10.22
C VAL A 60 10.61 15.95 -10.78
N PHE A 61 11.57 16.73 -10.31
CA PHE A 61 11.84 18.09 -10.75
C PHE A 61 12.77 18.10 -11.99
N ASP A 62 12.86 19.25 -12.67
CA ASP A 62 13.61 19.37 -13.94
C ASP A 62 15.13 19.23 -13.75
N ASP A 63 15.62 19.51 -12.54
CA ASP A 63 17.02 19.43 -12.10
C ASP A 63 17.38 18.10 -11.41
N ALA A 64 16.43 17.17 -11.31
CA ALA A 64 16.68 15.87 -10.71
C ALA A 64 17.64 15.01 -11.57
N ASP A 65 18.48 14.24 -10.90
CA ASP A 65 19.27 13.18 -11.51
C ASP A 65 18.33 12.06 -12.00
N LEU A 66 18.10 12.02 -13.31
CA LEU A 66 17.19 11.06 -13.90
C LEU A 66 17.69 9.62 -13.86
N ASP A 67 19.00 9.39 -13.90
CA ASP A 67 19.53 8.03 -13.85
C ASP A 67 19.29 7.44 -12.46
N ALA A 68 19.57 8.21 -11.41
CA ALA A 68 19.26 7.83 -10.03
C ALA A 68 17.75 7.59 -9.81
N VAL A 69 16.89 8.46 -10.36
CA VAL A 69 15.43 8.29 -10.25
C VAL A 69 14.96 7.02 -10.98
N VAL A 70 15.45 6.76 -12.19
CA VAL A 70 15.05 5.56 -12.96
C VAL A 70 15.48 4.29 -12.24
N GLU A 71 16.71 4.21 -11.73
CA GLU A 71 17.17 3.05 -10.97
C GLU A 71 16.36 2.86 -9.68
N GLY A 72 16.10 3.94 -8.94
CA GLY A 72 15.26 3.89 -7.74
C GLY A 72 13.83 3.40 -8.03
N VAL A 73 13.16 3.98 -9.03
CA VAL A 73 11.80 3.57 -9.40
C VAL A 73 11.77 2.14 -9.91
N ARG A 74 12.81 1.67 -10.61
CA ARG A 74 12.93 0.28 -11.05
C ARG A 74 13.04 -0.68 -9.86
N THR A 75 13.91 -0.38 -8.89
CA THR A 75 14.06 -1.25 -7.72
C THR A 75 12.81 -1.23 -6.85
N PHE A 76 12.36 -0.06 -6.42
CA PHE A 76 11.26 0.04 -5.45
C PHE A 76 9.88 -0.17 -6.09
N GLY A 77 9.71 0.11 -7.38
CA GLY A 77 8.46 -0.11 -8.12
C GLY A 77 8.16 -1.58 -8.39
N PHE A 78 9.19 -2.42 -8.48
CA PHE A 78 9.06 -3.84 -8.82
C PHE A 78 9.56 -4.78 -7.72
N TYR A 79 10.07 -4.24 -6.62
CA TYR A 79 10.31 -5.01 -5.41
C TYR A 79 9.03 -5.76 -5.00
N ASN A 80 9.16 -7.04 -4.66
CA ASN A 80 8.03 -7.93 -4.39
C ASN A 80 6.96 -7.96 -5.51
N ALA A 81 7.37 -7.75 -6.77
CA ALA A 81 6.48 -7.59 -7.92
C ALA A 81 5.44 -6.46 -7.73
N GLY A 82 5.79 -5.40 -6.98
CA GLY A 82 4.91 -4.29 -6.66
C GLY A 82 3.87 -4.59 -5.57
N GLN A 83 3.90 -5.78 -4.95
CA GLN A 83 3.04 -6.15 -3.82
C GLN A 83 3.58 -5.54 -2.52
N ASP A 84 3.67 -4.23 -2.50
CA ASP A 84 4.08 -3.40 -1.36
C ASP A 84 2.98 -2.33 -1.14
N CYS A 85 2.89 -1.73 0.05
CA CYS A 85 1.93 -0.64 0.29
C CYS A 85 2.47 0.74 -0.12
N THR A 86 3.78 0.85 -0.35
CA THR A 86 4.51 2.05 -0.73
C THR A 86 5.13 2.04 -2.14
N PRO A 87 4.59 1.32 -3.14
CA PRO A 87 5.25 1.22 -4.43
C PRO A 87 5.25 2.60 -5.10
N PRO A 88 6.41 3.07 -5.60
CA PRO A 88 6.52 4.37 -6.25
C PRO A 88 5.67 4.42 -7.51
N VAL A 89 4.90 5.51 -7.64
CA VAL A 89 4.15 5.84 -8.84
C VAL A 89 4.60 7.20 -9.35
N VAL A 90 5.35 7.19 -10.45
CA VAL A 90 5.88 8.42 -11.05
C VAL A 90 4.74 9.27 -11.57
N SER A 91 4.65 10.50 -11.03
CA SER A 91 3.60 11.46 -11.34
C SER A 91 4.24 12.73 -11.86
N THR A 92 3.99 13.10 -13.13
CA THR A 92 4.56 14.31 -13.75
C THR A 92 3.56 14.98 -14.68
N ARG A 93 3.54 16.32 -14.70
CA ARG A 93 2.63 17.11 -15.56
C ARG A 93 3.32 17.80 -16.75
N LYS A 94 4.66 17.83 -16.81
CA LYS A 94 5.39 18.57 -17.85
C LYS A 94 5.62 17.69 -19.09
N ARG A 95 5.05 18.08 -20.25
CA ARG A 95 5.20 17.37 -21.54
C ARG A 95 6.65 17.13 -21.97
N ALA A 96 7.54 18.10 -21.77
CA ALA A 96 8.96 17.96 -22.13
C ALA A 96 9.66 16.89 -21.28
N PHE A 97 9.37 16.88 -19.97
CA PHE A 97 9.86 15.88 -19.04
C PHE A 97 9.33 14.48 -19.38
N ILE A 98 8.04 14.34 -19.69
CA ILE A 98 7.41 13.06 -20.05
C ILE A 98 8.18 12.36 -21.18
N ARG A 99 8.58 13.10 -22.22
CA ARG A 99 9.39 12.54 -23.31
C ARG A 99 10.77 12.09 -22.88
N ARG A 100 11.46 12.87 -22.03
CA ARG A 100 12.78 12.51 -21.48
C ARG A 100 12.68 11.29 -20.57
N TRP A 101 11.64 11.21 -19.74
CA TRP A 101 11.35 10.07 -18.88
C TRP A 101 11.18 8.78 -19.69
N TRP A 102 10.25 8.74 -20.65
CA TRP A 102 9.98 7.53 -21.43
C TRP A 102 11.21 7.02 -22.18
N ARG A 103 12.05 7.91 -22.71
CA ARG A 103 13.31 7.50 -23.37
C ARG A 103 14.29 6.80 -22.44
N ASN A 104 14.35 7.18 -21.16
CA ASN A 104 15.23 6.56 -20.18
C ASN A 104 14.59 5.32 -19.53
N TRP A 105 13.27 5.33 -19.36
CA TRP A 105 12.53 4.26 -18.69
C TRP A 105 12.35 3.01 -19.54
N VAL A 106 11.87 3.13 -20.79
CA VAL A 106 11.50 1.99 -21.64
C VAL A 106 12.64 0.97 -21.82
N PRO A 107 13.90 1.37 -22.06
CA PRO A 107 14.99 0.41 -22.20
C PRO A 107 15.37 -0.31 -20.90
N ARG A 108 14.95 0.22 -19.74
CA ARG A 108 15.38 -0.24 -18.41
C ARG A 108 14.24 -0.83 -17.59
N SER A 109 12.99 -0.74 -18.06
CA SER A 109 11.85 -1.33 -17.37
C SER A 109 12.02 -2.86 -17.30
N PRO A 110 11.72 -3.47 -16.14
CA PRO A 110 11.73 -4.93 -16.04
C PRO A 110 10.67 -5.54 -16.97
N ALA A 111 11.00 -6.73 -17.49
CA ALA A 111 10.14 -7.51 -18.38
C ALA A 111 8.93 -8.09 -17.66
#